data_AF-A0A956W0A4-F1
#
_entry.id   AF-A0A956W0A4-F1
#
_cell.length_a   1.000
_cell.length_b   1.000
_cell.length_c   1.000
_cell.angle_alpha   90.00
_cell.angle_beta   90.00
_cell.angle_gamma   90.00
#
_symmetry.space_group_name_H-M   'P 1'
#
loop_
_entity.id
_entity.type
_entity.pdbx_description
1 polymer ?
#
loop_
_entity_poly.entity_id
_entity_poly.type
_entity_poly.pdbx_seq_one_letter_code
_entity_poly.pdbx_strand_id
1 'polypeptide(L)'
;DLAKDQSYVLYMLDQDQLAQLLLPIGELTKDEVRDHARRLGLDVADKPDSVEICFVPGNDYRSFLDGRAEMEPGPMVDSESRTVAHHRGIAAYTLGQRKGLGIAAGEPRYVTGIDASANIVTIGPEEDLFCDTV
;
A
#
# COMPACT_ATOMS: atom_id res chain seq x y z
N ASP A 1 5.39 9.51 -18.82
CA ASP A 1 3.98 9.05 -18.83
C ASP A 1 3.30 9.46 -17.52
N LEU A 2 2.33 10.37 -17.52
CA LEU A 2 1.67 10.81 -16.27
C LEU A 2 0.85 9.69 -15.59
N ALA A 3 0.33 8.73 -16.35
CA ALA A 3 -0.46 7.63 -15.80
C ALA A 3 0.42 6.51 -15.22
N LYS A 4 1.72 6.53 -15.53
CA LYS A 4 2.72 5.53 -15.11
C LYS A 4 3.97 6.19 -14.53
N ASP A 5 3.85 7.41 -14.03
CA ASP A 5 4.96 8.12 -13.42
C ASP A 5 5.42 7.39 -12.16
N GLN A 6 6.74 7.29 -12.01
CA GLN A 6 7.39 6.64 -10.86
C GLN A 6 8.29 7.61 -10.10
N SER A 7 8.20 8.92 -10.36
CA SER A 7 8.96 9.93 -9.62
C SER A 7 8.70 9.86 -8.10
N TYR A 8 7.48 9.47 -7.69
CA TYR A 8 7.11 9.29 -6.29
C TYR A 8 8.08 8.38 -5.53
N VAL A 9 8.54 7.25 -6.11
CA VAL A 9 9.46 6.34 -5.39
C VAL A 9 10.90 6.83 -5.36
N LEU A 10 11.23 7.82 -6.19
CA LEU A 10 12.57 8.41 -6.29
C LEU A 10 12.75 9.63 -5.38
N TYR A 11 11.73 10.02 -4.60
CA TYR A 11 11.73 11.26 -3.82
C TYR A 11 12.86 11.35 -2.77
N MET A 12 13.38 10.22 -2.32
CA MET A 12 14.46 10.13 -1.34
C MET A 12 15.86 10.38 -1.92
N LEU A 13 15.97 10.45 -3.25
CA LEU A 13 17.27 10.62 -3.91
C LEU A 13 17.75 12.06 -3.86
N ASP A 14 19.05 12.23 -3.61
CA ASP A 14 19.71 13.53 -3.70
C ASP A 14 20.20 13.83 -5.14
N GLN A 15 20.72 15.05 -5.35
CA GLN A 15 21.18 15.49 -6.67
C GLN A 15 22.41 14.74 -7.17
N ASP A 16 23.30 14.31 -6.27
CA ASP A 16 24.50 13.58 -6.66
C ASP A 16 24.14 12.19 -7.17
N GLN A 17 23.14 11.56 -6.56
CA GLN A 17 22.55 10.29 -7.01
C GLN A 17 21.79 10.46 -8.33
N LEU A 18 20.95 11.50 -8.45
CA LEU A 18 20.20 11.79 -9.67
C LEU A 18 21.11 12.07 -10.87
N ALA A 19 22.24 12.74 -10.68
CA ALA A 19 23.21 13.02 -11.74
C ALA A 19 23.85 11.76 -12.32
N GLN A 20 23.82 10.63 -11.60
CA GLN A 20 24.37 9.35 -12.05
C GLN A 20 23.31 8.40 -12.63
N LEU A 21 22.04 8.78 -12.57
CA LEU A 21 20.93 7.96 -13.05
C LEU A 21 20.69 8.17 -14.54
N LEU A 22 20.50 7.06 -15.25
CA LEU A 22 19.91 7.06 -16.58
C LEU A 22 18.51 6.47 -16.47
N LEU A 23 17.53 7.16 -17.06
CA LEU A 23 16.13 6.73 -17.11
C LEU A 23 15.72 6.55 -18.58
N PRO A 24 16.17 5.48 -19.27
CA PRO A 24 16.04 5.36 -20.73
C PRO A 24 14.59 5.31 -21.23
N ILE A 25 13.65 5.00 -20.35
CA ILE A 25 12.21 4.95 -20.63
C ILE A 25 11.42 6.13 -20.05
N GLY A 26 12.09 7.07 -19.37
CA GLY A 26 11.42 8.15 -18.62
C GLY A 26 10.59 9.08 -19.52
N GLU A 27 11.05 9.28 -20.75
CA GLU A 27 10.37 10.12 -21.76
C GLU A 27 9.34 9.35 -22.60
N LEU A 28 9.23 8.03 -22.42
CA LEU A 28 8.33 7.19 -23.20
C LEU A 28 7.01 6.96 -22.46
N THR A 29 5.95 6.77 -23.22
CA THR A 29 4.71 6.18 -22.73
C THR A 29 4.87 4.68 -22.51
N LYS A 30 4.04 4.10 -21.65
CA LYS A 30 4.06 2.64 -21.44
C LYS A 30 3.85 1.85 -22.73
N ASP A 31 3.01 2.35 -23.63
CA ASP A 31 2.71 1.68 -24.89
C ASP A 31 3.91 1.74 -25.85
N GLU A 32 4.61 2.87 -25.94
CA GLU A 32 5.86 2.98 -26.71
C GLU A 32 6.95 2.02 -26.18
N VAL A 33 7.08 1.88 -24.85
CA VAL A 33 8.01 0.91 -24.26
C VAL A 33 7.66 -0.51 -24.68
N ARG A 34 6.36 -0.87 -24.70
CA ARG A 34 5.92 -2.20 -25.15
C ARG A 34 6.17 -2.41 -26.65
N ASP A 35 5.92 -1.41 -27.47
CA ASP A 35 6.19 -1.48 -28.92
C ASP A 35 7.68 -1.66 -29.22
N HIS A 36 8.55 -0.97 -28.47
CA HIS A 36 9.99 -1.20 -28.53
C HIS A 36 10.34 -2.63 -28.14
N ALA A 37 9.77 -3.17 -27.06
CA ALA A 37 9.99 -4.55 -26.64
C ALA A 37 9.52 -5.57 -27.70
N ARG A 38 8.35 -5.36 -28.33
CA ARG A 38 7.85 -6.21 -29.44
C ARG A 38 8.79 -6.16 -30.63
N ARG A 39 9.21 -4.95 -31.04
CA ARG A 39 10.12 -4.76 -32.18
C ARG A 39 11.47 -5.44 -31.97
N LEU A 40 11.94 -5.49 -30.72
CA LEU A 40 13.18 -6.16 -30.33
C LEU A 40 13.02 -7.68 -30.09
N GLY A 41 11.79 -8.21 -30.17
CA GLY A 41 11.52 -9.62 -29.92
C GLY A 41 11.69 -10.04 -28.46
N LEU A 42 11.41 -9.15 -27.50
CA LEU A 42 11.49 -9.46 -26.08
C LEU A 42 10.19 -10.12 -25.58
N ASP A 43 10.31 -11.29 -24.96
CA ASP A 43 9.16 -12.08 -24.43
C ASP A 43 8.34 -11.35 -23.36
N VAL A 44 8.91 -10.30 -22.76
CA VAL A 44 8.27 -9.51 -21.68
C VAL A 44 7.38 -8.40 -22.20
N ALA A 45 7.26 -8.20 -23.51
CA ALA A 45 6.52 -7.09 -24.10
C ALA A 45 5.06 -7.01 -23.64
N ASP A 46 4.39 -8.16 -23.55
CA ASP A 46 2.98 -8.26 -23.14
C ASP A 46 2.81 -8.77 -21.70
N LYS A 47 3.91 -8.90 -20.96
CA LYS A 47 3.84 -9.29 -19.54
C LYS A 47 3.07 -8.20 -18.76
N PRO A 48 2.10 -8.58 -17.91
CA PRO A 48 1.45 -7.66 -16.99
C PRO A 48 2.50 -6.97 -16.09
N ASP A 49 2.22 -5.71 -15.74
CA ASP A 49 3.07 -4.98 -14.80
C ASP A 49 3.07 -5.70 -13.44
N SER A 50 4.22 -5.71 -12.77
CA SER A 50 4.29 -6.18 -11.39
C SER A 50 3.42 -5.26 -10.52
N VAL A 51 2.54 -5.88 -9.74
CA VAL A 51 1.72 -5.22 -8.71
C VAL A 51 2.21 -5.69 -7.35
N GLU A 52 2.02 -4.87 -6.32
CA GLU A 52 2.50 -5.11 -4.95
C GLU A 52 4.04 -5.15 -4.80
N ILE A 53 4.49 -5.48 -3.59
CA ILE A 53 5.90 -5.52 -3.21
C ILE A 53 6.59 -6.70 -3.91
N CYS A 54 7.55 -6.40 -4.78
CA CYS A 54 8.18 -7.36 -5.69
C CYS A 54 8.83 -8.60 -5.03
N PHE A 55 9.28 -8.47 -3.79
CA PHE A 55 9.94 -9.56 -3.05
C PHE A 55 9.01 -10.32 -2.10
N VAL A 56 7.74 -9.92 -2.01
CA VAL A 56 6.73 -10.60 -1.18
C VAL A 56 5.97 -11.61 -2.04
N PRO A 57 6.07 -12.91 -1.74
CA PRO A 57 5.36 -13.92 -2.51
C PRO A 57 3.84 -13.85 -2.26
N GLY A 58 3.05 -14.09 -3.30
CA GLY A 58 1.61 -14.33 -3.20
C GLY A 58 0.74 -13.12 -2.83
N ASN A 59 1.27 -11.88 -2.91
CA ASN A 59 0.56 -10.66 -2.47
C ASN A 59 0.08 -10.69 -1.02
N ASP A 60 0.68 -11.54 -0.17
CA ASP A 60 0.32 -11.62 1.23
C ASP A 60 1.45 -11.10 2.12
N TYR A 61 1.54 -9.78 2.21
CA TYR A 61 2.51 -9.13 3.08
C TYR A 61 2.28 -9.49 4.56
N ARG A 62 1.07 -9.88 4.97
CA ARG A 62 0.78 -10.25 6.37
C ARG A 62 1.48 -11.56 6.72
N SER A 63 1.43 -12.53 5.81
CA SER A 63 2.21 -13.77 5.93
C SER A 63 3.72 -13.51 5.87
N PHE A 64 4.16 -12.51 5.09
CA PHE A 64 5.57 -12.10 5.10
C PHE A 64 6.00 -11.50 6.45
N LEU A 65 5.12 -10.76 7.12
CA LEU A 65 5.39 -10.16 8.43
C LEU A 65 5.39 -11.17 9.58
N ASP A 66 4.80 -12.35 9.40
CA ASP A 66 4.76 -13.39 10.43
C ASP A 66 6.19 -13.81 10.84
N GLY A 67 6.47 -13.77 12.14
CA GLY A 67 7.80 -13.98 12.72
C GLY A 67 8.84 -12.89 12.42
N ARG A 68 8.48 -11.79 11.73
CA ARG A 68 9.38 -10.64 11.43
C ARG A 68 8.96 -9.35 12.09
N ALA A 69 7.68 -9.19 12.36
CA ALA A 69 7.12 -8.04 13.08
C ALA A 69 6.26 -8.53 14.24
N GLU A 70 6.01 -7.63 15.19
CA GLU A 70 5.08 -7.86 16.27
C GLU A 70 3.65 -7.87 15.73
N MET A 71 2.98 -9.01 15.86
CA MET A 71 1.62 -9.25 15.40
C MET A 71 0.70 -9.51 16.61
N GLU A 72 0.86 -8.72 17.68
CA GLU A 72 0.10 -8.88 18.92
C GLU A 72 -1.37 -8.48 18.72
N PRO A 73 -2.35 -9.39 18.93
CA PRO A 73 -3.75 -9.04 18.83
C PRO A 73 -4.17 -7.99 19.86
N GLY A 74 -5.04 -7.06 19.46
CA GLY A 74 -5.53 -5.98 20.30
C GLY A 74 -6.97 -5.59 19.95
N PRO A 75 -7.60 -4.70 20.73
CA PRO A 75 -8.98 -4.28 20.49
C PRO A 75 -9.10 -3.44 19.22
N MET A 76 -10.09 -3.77 18.40
CA MET A 76 -10.60 -2.90 17.36
C MET A 76 -11.82 -2.15 17.90
N VAL A 77 -11.80 -0.83 17.88
CA VAL A 77 -12.81 0.02 18.51
C VAL A 77 -13.51 0.93 17.50
N ASP A 78 -14.74 1.35 17.81
CA ASP A 78 -15.43 2.41 17.08
C ASP A 78 -15.06 3.82 17.59
N SER A 79 -15.67 4.86 17.02
CA SER A 79 -15.47 6.26 17.43
C SER A 79 -15.91 6.57 18.86
N GLU A 80 -16.74 5.72 19.47
CA GLU A 80 -17.15 5.81 20.87
C GLU A 80 -16.22 4.98 21.80
N SER A 81 -15.08 4.49 21.26
CA SER A 81 -14.13 3.61 21.96
C SER A 81 -14.73 2.27 22.41
N ARG A 82 -15.84 1.83 21.81
CA ARG A 82 -16.42 0.51 22.10
C ARG A 82 -15.70 -0.54 21.28
N THR A 83 -15.25 -1.61 21.92
CA THR A 83 -14.66 -2.74 21.21
C THR A 83 -15.69 -3.44 20.34
N VAL A 84 -15.44 -3.47 19.03
CA VAL A 84 -16.29 -4.11 18.03
C VAL A 84 -15.70 -5.44 17.55
N ALA A 85 -14.37 -5.61 17.64
CA ALA A 85 -13.66 -6.84 17.31
C ALA A 85 -12.25 -6.85 17.92
N HIS A 86 -11.46 -7.86 17.60
CA HIS A 86 -10.03 -7.89 17.88
C HIS A 86 -9.25 -7.98 16.57
N HIS A 87 -8.26 -7.12 16.41
CA HIS A 87 -7.38 -7.11 15.26
C HIS A 87 -6.24 -8.12 15.44
N ARG A 88 -5.58 -8.53 14.36
CA ARG A 88 -4.51 -9.56 14.37
C ARG A 88 -3.09 -8.99 14.53
N GLY A 89 -2.95 -7.88 15.25
CA GLY A 89 -1.73 -7.04 15.23
C GLY A 89 -1.86 -5.82 14.33
N ILE A 90 -1.41 -4.67 14.83
CA ILE A 90 -1.56 -3.36 14.15
C ILE A 90 -0.92 -3.33 12.76
N ALA A 91 0.18 -4.07 12.55
CA ALA A 91 0.90 -4.10 11.29
C ALA A 91 0.10 -4.74 10.13
N ALA A 92 -1.00 -5.45 10.43
CA ALA A 92 -1.90 -5.99 9.41
C ALA A 92 -2.90 -4.97 8.83
N TYR A 93 -2.85 -3.72 9.30
CA TYR A 93 -3.82 -2.67 9.00
C TYR A 93 -3.13 -1.40 8.51
N THR A 94 -3.85 -0.62 7.70
CA THR A 94 -3.40 0.68 7.17
C THR A 94 -4.53 1.67 7.32
N LEU A 95 -4.23 2.94 7.62
CA LEU A 95 -5.24 4.01 7.61
C LEU A 95 -5.97 4.02 6.26
N GLY A 96 -7.30 4.16 6.30
CA GLY A 96 -8.18 4.08 5.13
C GLY A 96 -8.51 2.64 4.67
N GLN A 97 -7.99 1.60 5.31
CA GLN A 97 -8.29 0.22 4.94
C GLN A 97 -9.76 -0.12 5.21
N ARG A 98 -10.49 -0.54 4.17
CA ARG A 98 -11.88 -1.04 4.26
C ARG A 98 -12.00 -2.56 4.38
N LYS A 99 -11.16 -3.29 3.65
CA LYS A 99 -11.27 -4.75 3.52
C LYS A 99 -10.49 -5.45 4.63
N GLY A 100 -10.86 -6.69 4.95
CA GLY A 100 -10.09 -7.53 5.88
C GLY A 100 -10.18 -7.10 7.35
N LEU A 101 -11.18 -6.30 7.73
CA LEU A 101 -11.39 -5.87 9.12
C LEU A 101 -11.95 -7.00 10.01
N GLY A 102 -12.57 -8.02 9.41
CA GLY A 102 -13.11 -9.16 10.16
C GLY A 102 -14.40 -8.84 10.94
N ILE A 103 -15.09 -7.77 10.57
CA ILE A 103 -16.34 -7.32 11.20
C ILE A 103 -17.52 -7.42 10.23
N ALA A 104 -18.68 -7.76 10.75
CA ALA A 104 -19.94 -7.60 10.06
C ALA A 104 -20.60 -6.30 10.54
N ALA A 105 -20.39 -5.22 9.79
CA ALA A 105 -21.10 -3.96 10.00
C ALA A 105 -22.22 -3.83 8.95
N GLY A 106 -23.35 -3.23 9.33
CA GLY A 106 -24.45 -2.95 8.41
C GLY A 106 -24.11 -1.91 7.34
N GLU A 107 -22.96 -1.26 7.47
CA GLU A 107 -22.45 -0.21 6.59
C GLU A 107 -20.92 -0.31 6.45
N PRO A 108 -20.33 0.26 5.39
CA PRO A 108 -18.88 0.29 5.23
C PRO A 108 -18.17 0.95 6.41
N ARG A 109 -17.07 0.33 6.85
CA ARG A 109 -16.17 0.86 7.88
C ARG A 109 -14.74 0.84 7.37
N TYR A 110 -13.96 1.80 7.84
CA TYR A 110 -12.57 2.03 7.46
C TYR A 110 -11.72 2.16 8.71
N VAL A 111 -10.43 1.81 8.63
CA VAL A 111 -9.47 2.11 9.68
C VAL A 111 -9.21 3.62 9.71
N THR A 112 -9.64 4.29 10.77
CA THR A 112 -9.53 5.73 10.94
C THR A 112 -8.42 6.11 11.92
N GLY A 113 -7.93 5.15 12.71
CA GLY A 113 -6.83 5.36 13.64
C GLY A 113 -6.05 4.08 13.92
N ILE A 114 -4.76 4.22 14.17
CA ILE A 114 -3.89 3.15 14.69
C ILE A 114 -3.08 3.75 15.82
N ASP A 115 -3.32 3.30 17.05
CA ASP A 115 -2.52 3.64 18.22
C ASP A 115 -1.60 2.46 18.54
N ALA A 116 -0.34 2.57 18.13
CA ALA A 116 0.65 1.52 18.36
C ALA A 116 1.03 1.38 19.85
N SER A 117 0.93 2.45 20.63
CA SER A 117 1.30 2.44 22.05
C SER A 117 0.25 1.75 22.92
N ALA A 118 -1.03 1.93 22.57
CA ALA A 118 -2.15 1.28 23.23
C ALA A 118 -2.55 -0.06 22.59
N ASN A 119 -1.93 -0.42 21.45
CA ASN A 119 -2.28 -1.58 20.62
C ASN A 119 -3.77 -1.57 20.21
N ILE A 120 -4.25 -0.42 19.70
CA ILE A 120 -5.66 -0.20 19.32
C ILE A 120 -5.78 0.15 17.84
N VAL A 121 -6.78 -0.43 17.17
CA VAL A 121 -7.20 -0.01 15.82
C VAL A 121 -8.59 0.61 15.92
N THR A 122 -8.73 1.88 15.54
CA THR A 122 -10.01 2.58 15.48
C THR A 122 -10.61 2.46 14.09
N ILE A 123 -11.91 2.18 14.02
CA ILE A 123 -12.67 2.17 12.78
C ILE A 123 -13.83 3.16 12.82
N GLY A 124 -14.16 3.71 11.66
CA GLY A 124 -15.23 4.68 11.51
C GLY A 124 -15.82 4.67 10.11
N PRO A 125 -16.79 5.54 9.84
CA PRO A 125 -17.27 5.80 8.49
C PRO A 125 -16.20 6.56 7.67
N GLU A 126 -16.48 6.84 6.40
CA GLU A 126 -15.50 7.41 5.48
C GLU A 126 -15.13 8.86 5.82
N GLU A 127 -16.08 9.60 6.39
CA GLU A 127 -15.92 11.03 6.69
C GLU A 127 -14.82 11.28 7.74
N ASP A 128 -14.59 10.31 8.62
CA ASP A 128 -13.55 10.35 9.65
C ASP A 128 -12.11 10.26 9.07
N LEU A 129 -11.95 9.95 7.77
CA LEU A 129 -10.65 9.91 7.09
C LEU A 129 -10.23 11.27 6.52
N PHE A 130 -11.14 12.25 6.45
CA PHE A 130 -10.84 13.53 5.84
C PHE A 130 -9.95 14.39 6.74
N CYS A 131 -8.92 14.99 6.15
CA CYS A 131 -8.01 15.90 6.83
C CYS A 131 -7.75 17.12 5.94
N ASP A 132 -7.81 18.31 6.53
CA ASP A 132 -7.56 19.58 5.83
C ASP A 132 -6.06 19.91 5.68
N THR A 133 -5.19 19.06 6.24
CA THR A 133 -3.73 19.25 6.24
C THR A 133 -3.02 17.94 5.92
N VAL A 134 -1.93 18.02 5.14
CA VAL A 134 -1.04 16.88 4.82
C VAL A 134 0.25 17.01 5.61
#